data_AF-A0A3M1MVD6-F1
#
_entry.id   AF-A0A3M1MVD6-F1
#
_cell.length_a   1.000
_cell.length_b   1.000
_cell.length_c   1.000
_cell.angle_alpha   90.00
_cell.angle_beta   90.00
_cell.angle_gamma   90.00
#
_symmetry.space_group_name_H-M   'P 1'
#
loop_
_entity.id
_entity.type
_entity.pdbx_description
1 polymer ?
#
loop_
_entity_poly.entity_id
_entity_poly.type
_entity_poly.pdbx_seq_one_letter_code
_entity_poly.pdbx_strand_id
1 'polypeptide(L)' 'MPQDSDIKVAVLATGTELLSGELLDSNSRDIARLLGAIGLRLSRVVTVGDWLGDIADELADLAERFDLVLVTGGLGPTE' A
#
# COMPACT_ATOMS: atom_id res chain seq x y z
N MET A 1 -5.69 22.52 -8.59
CA MET A 1 -4.51 22.60 -7.71
C MET A 1 -3.52 21.53 -8.15
N PRO A 2 -2.40 21.87 -8.79
CA PRO A 2 -1.27 20.96 -8.80
C PRO A 2 -0.51 21.17 -7.48
N GLN A 3 -0.55 20.18 -6.59
CA GLN A 3 0.45 20.09 -5.52
C GLN A 3 1.40 18.98 -5.97
N ASP A 4 2.38 19.34 -6.79
CA ASP A 4 3.52 18.47 -7.10
C ASP A 4 4.46 18.54 -5.89
N SER A 5 4.12 17.85 -4.81
CA SER A 5 5.15 17.34 -3.93
C SER A 5 5.83 16.20 -4.67
N ASP A 6 7.14 16.26 -4.88
CA ASP A 6 7.93 15.18 -5.49
C ASP A 6 8.02 13.92 -4.61
N ILE A 7 7.23 13.88 -3.52
CA ILE A 7 7.12 12.75 -2.58
C ILE A 7 6.40 11.60 -3.29
N LYS A 8 7.15 10.55 -3.57
CA LYS A 8 6.64 9.30 -4.12
C LYS A 8 6.06 8.46 -3.00
N VAL A 9 4.74 8.27 -3.04
CA VAL A 9 4.00 7.45 -2.08
C VAL A 9 3.61 6.11 -2.70
N ALA A 10 3.84 5.01 -1.99
CA ALA A 10 3.37 3.67 -2.32
C ALA A 10 2.55 3.05 -1.19
N VAL A 11 1.66 2.11 -1.56
CA VAL A 11 0.97 1.22 -0.63
C VAL A 11 1.37 -0.22 -0.91
N LEU A 12 1.70 -0.96 0.16
CA LEU A 12 1.77 -2.41 0.18
C LEU A 12 0.53 -2.95 0.92
N ALA A 13 -0.39 -3.56 0.20
CA ALA A 13 -1.53 -4.26 0.75
C ALA A 13 -1.18 -5.76 0.91
N THR A 14 -1.40 -6.31 2.10
CA THR A 14 -1.21 -7.74 2.38
C THR A 14 -2.55 -8.39 2.64
N GLY A 15 -2.77 -9.58 2.10
CA GLY A 15 -3.97 -10.36 2.36
C GLY A 15 -4.27 -11.31 1.21
N THR A 16 -4.31 -12.60 1.52
CA THR A 16 -4.63 -13.65 0.54
C THR A 16 -6.04 -13.47 -0.04
N GLU A 17 -6.97 -12.94 0.75
CA GLU A 17 -8.35 -12.61 0.38
C GLU A 17 -8.45 -11.46 -0.63
N LEU A 18 -7.45 -10.57 -0.69
CA LEU A 18 -7.36 -9.54 -1.72
C LEU A 18 -6.91 -10.15 -3.05
N LEU A 19 -5.98 -11.12 -3.01
CA LEU A 19 -5.52 -11.83 -4.20
C LEU A 19 -6.56 -12.82 -4.75
N SER A 20 -7.33 -13.47 -3.86
CA SER A 20 -8.42 -14.37 -4.27
C SER A 20 -9.64 -13.61 -4.80
N GLY A 21 -9.73 -12.30 -4.55
CA GLY A 21 -10.85 -11.45 -4.92
C GLY A 21 -12.08 -11.60 -4.01
N GLU A 22 -11.93 -12.26 -2.86
CA GLU A 22 -12.98 -12.35 -1.85
C GLU A 22 -13.28 -10.99 -1.22
N LEU A 23 -12.24 -10.17 -1.02
CA LEU A 23 -12.36 -8.79 -0.57
C LEU A 23 -11.82 -7.80 -1.60
N LEU A 24 -12.48 -6.65 -1.66
CA LEU A 24 -11.98 -5.49 -2.40
C LEU A 24 -11.00 -4.71 -1.53
N ASP A 25 -9.89 -4.26 -2.12
CA ASP A 25 -8.95 -3.37 -1.47
C ASP A 25 -9.55 -1.94 -1.32
N SER A 26 -10.38 -1.76 -0.29
CA SER A 26 -10.91 -0.44 0.08
C SER A 26 -9.88 0.43 0.79
N ASN A 27 -8.85 -0.18 1.41
CA ASN A 27 -7.82 0.54 2.16
C ASN A 27 -6.99 1.43 1.22
N SER A 28 -6.46 0.87 0.13
CA SER A 28 -5.70 1.65 -0.85
C SER A 28 -6.53 2.76 -1.49
N ARG A 29 -7.82 2.51 -1.74
CA ARG A 29 -8.77 3.53 -2.24
C ARG A 29 -8.91 4.68 -1.25
N ASP A 30 -9.11 4.39 0.02
CA ASP A 30 -9.36 5.41 1.04
C ASP A 30 -8.06 6.16 1.39
N ILE A 31 -6.90 5.48 1.38
CA ILE A 31 -5.57 6.10 1.46
C ILE A 31 -5.36 7.08 0.30
N ALA A 32 -5.64 6.68 -0.94
CA ALA A 32 -5.48 7.58 -2.10
C ALA A 32 -6.33 8.86 -1.95
N ARG A 33 -7.55 8.74 -1.41
CA ARG A 33 -8.42 9.89 -1.14
C ARG A 33 -7.85 10.78 -0.03
N LEU A 34 -7.37 10.20 1.07
CA LEU A 34 -6.78 10.94 2.18
C LEU A 34 -5.49 11.66 1.76
N LEU A 35 -4.62 11.01 0.99
CA LEU A 35 -3.43 11.63 0.40
C LEU A 35 -3.82 12.81 -0.50
N GLY A 36 -4.82 12.62 -1.37
CA GLY A 36 -5.33 13.69 -2.22
C GLY A 36 -5.83 14.91 -1.44
N ALA A 37 -6.45 14.71 -0.27
CA ALA A 37 -6.92 15.80 0.59
C ALA A 37 -5.78 16.65 1.18
N ILE A 38 -4.58 16.09 1.32
CA ILE A 38 -3.37 16.79 1.80
C ILE A 38 -2.41 17.18 0.66
N GLY A 39 -2.82 16.99 -0.60
CA GLY A 39 -2.02 17.36 -1.77
C GLY A 39 -0.94 16.35 -2.16
N LEU A 40 -0.96 15.13 -1.62
CA LEU A 40 -0.08 14.03 -2.04
C LEU A 40 -0.81 13.12 -3.06
N ARG A 41 -0.03 12.35 -3.82
CA ARG A 41 -0.57 11.37 -4.78
C ARG A 41 0.00 9.97 -4.51
N LEU A 42 -0.90 9.00 -4.39
CA LEU A 42 -0.53 7.60 -4.39
C LEU A 42 -0.01 7.20 -5.79
N SER A 43 1.24 6.79 -5.86
CA SER A 43 1.94 6.53 -7.12
C SER A 43 2.00 5.05 -7.49
N ARG A 44 1.94 4.16 -6.48
CA ARG A 44 1.93 2.70 -6.68
C ARG A 44 1.13 2.02 -5.57
N VAL A 45 0.40 0.98 -5.94
CA VAL A 45 -0.23 0.03 -5.00
C VAL A 45 0.25 -1.35 -5.41
N VAL A 46 0.68 -2.15 -4.45
CA VAL A 46 1.04 -3.55 -4.66
C VAL A 46 0.30 -4.39 -3.65
N THR A 47 -0.25 -5.51 -4.12
CA THR A 47 -0.95 -6.47 -3.28
C THR A 47 -0.16 -7.77 -3.27
N VAL A 48 0.15 -8.27 -2.08
CA VAL A 48 0.83 -9.56 -1.86
C VAL A 48 0.00 -10.42 -0.92
N GLY A 49 0.24 -11.74 -0.94
CA GLY A 49 -0.38 -12.66 0.01
C GLY A 49 0.30 -12.59 1.38
N ASP A 50 -0.15 -13.42 2.32
CA ASP A 50 0.36 -13.43 3.71
C ASP A 50 1.66 -14.23 3.89
N TRP A 51 2.46 -14.36 2.83
CA TRP A 51 3.75 -15.04 2.91
C TRP A 51 4.84 -14.02 3.28
N LEU A 52 5.55 -14.29 4.38
CA LEU A 52 6.52 -13.35 4.96
C LEU A 52 7.59 -12.90 3.97
N GLY A 53 8.08 -13.78 3.10
CA GLY A 53 9.11 -13.40 2.14
C GLY A 53 8.59 -12.52 1.01
N ASP A 54 7.34 -12.70 0.55
CA ASP A 54 6.73 -11.85 -0.48
C ASP A 54 6.55 -10.44 0.07
N ILE A 55 6.10 -10.35 1.33
CA ILE A 55 5.98 -9.09 2.05
C ILE A 55 7.35 -8.42 2.21
N ALA A 56 8.38 -9.17 2.64
CA ALA A 56 9.71 -8.64 2.86
C ALA A 56 10.38 -8.15 1.56
N ASP A 57 10.29 -8.95 0.49
CA ASP A 57 10.89 -8.64 -0.80
C ASP A 57 10.23 -7.41 -1.44
N GLU A 58 8.88 -7.34 -1.44
CA GLU A 58 8.19 -6.17 -2.01
C GLU A 58 8.37 -4.93 -1.12
N LEU A 59 8.37 -5.08 0.21
CA LEU A 59 8.65 -3.95 1.10
C LEU A 59 10.05 -3.38 0.85
N ALA A 60 11.06 -4.23 0.59
CA ALA A 60 12.41 -3.79 0.26
C ALA A 60 12.46 -3.02 -1.08
N ASP A 61 11.82 -3.53 -2.14
CA ASP A 61 11.74 -2.81 -3.45
C ASP A 61 11.03 -1.46 -3.31
N LEU A 62 9.94 -1.41 -2.53
CA LEU A 62 9.19 -0.18 -2.31
C LEU A 62 10.01 0.82 -1.47
N ALA A 63 10.70 0.36 -0.42
CA ALA A 63 11.53 1.22 0.42
C ALA A 63 12.74 1.83 -0.33
N GLU A 64 13.26 1.16 -1.36
CA GLU A 64 14.33 1.70 -2.20
C GLU A 64 13.84 2.80 -3.16
N ARG A 65 12.57 2.77 -3.54
CA ARG A 65 12.05 3.54 -4.69
C ARG A 65 11.05 4.65 -4.34
N PHE A 66 10.54 4.65 -3.11
CA PHE A 66 9.49 5.56 -2.65
C PHE A 66 9.88 6.25 -1.35
N ASP A 67 9.52 7.52 -1.21
CA ASP A 67 9.80 8.31 -0.01
C ASP A 67 8.89 7.94 1.16
N LEU A 68 7.70 7.41 0.86
CA LEU A 68 6.72 6.96 1.84
C LEU A 68 6.08 5.64 1.38
N VAL A 69 6.17 4.62 2.23
CA VAL A 69 5.49 3.34 2.05
C VAL A 69 4.48 3.15 3.17
N LEU A 70 3.22 2.96 2.81
CA LEU A 70 2.13 2.62 3.73
C LEU A 70 1.83 1.13 3.60
N VAL A 71 1.89 0.40 4.69
CA VAL A 71 1.55 -1.04 4.70
C VAL A 71 0.16 -1.21 5.31
N THR A 72 -0.70 -2.00 4.69
CA THR A 72 -2.06 -2.30 5.16
C THR A 72 -2.39 -3.77 5.01
N GLY A 73 -3.28 -4.29 5.86
CA GLY A 73 -3.59 -5.73 5.90
C GLY A 73 -2.63 -6.50 6.82
N GLY A 74 -2.99 -7.74 7.18
CA GLY A 74 -2.14 -8.60 8.03
C GLY A 74 -1.95 -8.15 9.49
N LEU A 75 -2.68 -7.13 9.98
CA LEU A 75 -2.58 -6.60 11.36
C LEU A 75 -3.65 -7.15 12.33
N GLY A 76 -4.45 -8.12 11.88
CA GLY A 76 -5.42 -8.82 12.73
C GLY A 76 -4.71 -9.61 13.84
N PRO A 77 -5.40 -9.98 14.94
CA PRO A 77 -4.80 -10.81 15.97
C PRO A 77 -4.34 -12.12 15.33
N THR A 78 -3.04 -12.34 15.32
CA THR A 78 -2.45 -13.64 15.07
C THR A 78 -2.73 -14.50 16.30
N GLU A 79 -3.41 -15.63 16.12
CA GLU A 79 -3.48 -16.68 17.15
C GLU A 79 -2.11 -17.32 17.39
#